data_AF-A0A150TEZ6-F1
#
_entry.id   AF-A0A150TEZ6-F1
#
_cell.length_a   1.000
_cell.length_b   1.000
_cell.length_c   1.000
_cell.angle_alpha   90.00
_cell.angle_beta   90.00
_cell.angle_gamma   90.00
#
_symmetry.space_group_name_H-M   'P 1'
#
loop_
_entity.id
_entity.type
_entity.pdbx_description
1 polymer ?
#
loop_
_entity_poly.entity_id
_entity_poly.type
_entity_poly.pdbx_seq_one_letter_code
_entity_poly.pdbx_strand_id
1 'polypeptide(L)'
;MNPPTAQEAPLPLAVDHRDVFAPEVISSRDPGGEIMNYRNEPIPLRIAERDCRTGRVKQKPREQGEMHNVFSSRVHGDPVTPLLVAREGDAVRLRLIQGAQEEQHVFSVHGQKWHNSDEDPDSGYSNAQPLGLSEHFDFALTPSGGAPSGDYLYQGAPTDDLWDGVWGILRIMPPCDPGGPCDPGGPGLLPLPAPPGPPPPAHRGFETCPASAPVTRYVVHAITAKGNLPGHRLIYNEKFEYNEKFELFDPDAILFVRAEDLPDLRAGLRAPEPLILRAAAGDCIQVTLVNELPFVLPKTPHWNYSPPIIDGFNTNQVRPSNHVSLHPQLVTYDVRTDDGANVGFNEQQTIAPGELREYTWYAGSMIGTCAISSAPRSTATRRRRSSWPAPPSRCACASCSRPATIASTPSASGARRGRTTPLPRERAPAASARTTRC
;
A
#
# COMPACT_ATOMS: atom_id res chain seq x y z
N MET A 1 -17.21 -12.32 -26.33
CA MET A 1 -18.01 -12.32 -27.58
C MET A 1 -18.62 -10.94 -27.72
N ASN A 2 -18.14 -10.11 -28.67
CA ASN A 2 -18.79 -8.83 -29.02
C ASN A 2 -19.65 -9.04 -30.29
N PRO A 3 -20.79 -8.33 -30.44
CA PRO A 3 -20.82 -7.10 -31.24
C PRO A 3 -21.79 -6.02 -30.64
N PRO A 4 -22.16 -4.91 -31.32
CA PRO A 4 -21.54 -3.60 -31.25
C PRO A 4 -22.43 -2.44 -30.72
N THR A 5 -21.79 -1.28 -30.61
CA THR A 5 -22.22 0.07 -30.23
C THR A 5 -23.48 0.64 -30.91
N ALA A 6 -24.31 1.30 -30.08
CA ALA A 6 -25.24 2.40 -30.37
C ALA A 6 -26.54 2.12 -31.17
N GLN A 7 -27.47 1.41 -30.52
CA GLN A 7 -28.90 1.80 -30.44
C GLN A 7 -29.50 1.07 -29.22
N GLU A 8 -29.99 1.80 -28.21
CA GLU A 8 -30.75 1.19 -27.10
C GLU A 8 -32.12 0.72 -27.63
N ALA A 9 -32.17 -0.51 -28.11
CA ALA A 9 -33.41 -1.27 -28.13
C ALA A 9 -33.56 -1.98 -26.78
N PRO A 10 -34.75 -2.01 -26.16
CA PRO A 10 -34.97 -2.79 -24.95
C PRO A 10 -34.64 -4.27 -25.23
N LEU A 11 -33.76 -4.85 -24.41
CA LEU A 11 -33.37 -6.25 -24.50
C LEU A 11 -34.63 -7.14 -24.53
N PRO A 12 -34.75 -8.15 -25.41
CA PRO A 12 -35.59 -9.28 -25.12
C PRO A 12 -34.94 -9.99 -23.93
N LEU A 13 -35.49 -9.74 -22.74
CA LEU A 13 -35.08 -10.33 -21.47
C LEU A 13 -35.05 -11.86 -21.61
N ALA A 14 -33.87 -12.45 -21.81
CA ALA A 14 -33.69 -13.91 -21.78
C ALA A 14 -33.52 -14.45 -20.34
N VAL A 15 -33.38 -13.54 -19.37
CA VAL A 15 -33.39 -13.85 -17.93
C VAL A 15 -34.22 -12.78 -17.24
N ASP A 16 -35.41 -13.17 -16.79
CA ASP A 16 -36.23 -12.35 -15.91
C ASP A 16 -35.63 -12.39 -14.51
N HIS A 17 -34.90 -11.33 -14.14
CA HIS A 17 -34.45 -11.14 -12.77
C HIS A 17 -35.69 -10.78 -11.94
N ARG A 18 -36.26 -11.79 -11.28
CA ARG A 18 -37.36 -11.60 -10.35
C ARG A 18 -37.00 -10.55 -9.29
N ASP A 19 -37.99 -9.76 -8.88
CA ASP A 19 -37.98 -8.95 -7.65
C ASP A 19 -37.97 -9.85 -6.40
N VAL A 20 -36.93 -10.67 -6.24
CA VAL A 20 -36.74 -11.46 -5.02
C VAL A 20 -35.90 -10.62 -4.07
N PHE A 21 -36.58 -9.88 -3.20
CA PHE A 21 -36.01 -9.34 -1.96
C PHE A 21 -35.78 -10.49 -0.95
N ALA A 22 -34.93 -11.45 -1.29
CA ALA A 22 -34.40 -12.42 -0.32
C ALA A 22 -32.90 -12.13 -0.13
N PRO A 23 -32.36 -12.23 1.09
CA PRO A 23 -30.91 -12.19 1.28
C PRO A 23 -30.27 -13.33 0.47
N GLU A 24 -29.40 -12.99 -0.47
CA GLU A 24 -28.61 -13.99 -1.19
C GLU A 24 -27.57 -14.57 -0.22
N VAL A 25 -27.39 -15.89 -0.25
CA VAL A 25 -26.34 -16.56 0.57
C VAL A 25 -24.94 -16.20 0.05
N ILE A 26 -24.84 -15.96 -1.26
CA ILE A 26 -23.65 -15.47 -1.97
C ILE A 26 -24.18 -14.40 -2.93
N SER A 27 -23.64 -13.18 -2.83
CA SER A 27 -24.02 -12.09 -3.74
C SER A 27 -23.65 -12.48 -5.17
N SER A 28 -24.60 -12.44 -6.08
CA SER A 28 -24.38 -12.64 -7.52
C SER A 28 -23.87 -11.38 -8.23
N ARG A 29 -23.84 -10.25 -7.51
CA ARG A 29 -23.28 -8.98 -7.95
C ARG A 29 -22.01 -8.70 -7.19
N ASP A 30 -21.06 -8.09 -7.89
CA ASP A 30 -19.90 -7.44 -7.27
C ASP A 30 -20.40 -6.56 -6.11
N PRO A 31 -19.83 -6.69 -4.89
CA PRO A 31 -20.25 -5.93 -3.72
C PRO A 31 -20.16 -4.40 -3.93
N GLY A 32 -19.47 -3.94 -4.97
CA GLY A 32 -19.17 -2.55 -5.22
C GLY A 32 -18.08 -2.07 -4.27
N GLY A 33 -18.07 -0.76 -3.99
CA GLY A 33 -16.96 -0.08 -3.33
C GLY A 33 -16.41 -0.79 -2.09
N GLU A 34 -15.09 -0.86 -2.05
CA GLU A 34 -14.34 -1.53 -0.99
C GLU A 34 -14.08 -0.60 0.20
N ILE A 35 -13.89 -1.16 1.40
CA ILE A 35 -13.77 -0.39 2.65
C ILE A 35 -12.70 -0.95 3.59
N MET A 36 -12.04 -0.04 4.30
CA MET A 36 -11.17 -0.36 5.42
C MET A 36 -11.71 0.24 6.72
N ASN A 37 -12.04 -0.62 7.70
CA ASN A 37 -12.69 -0.23 8.96
C ASN A 37 -13.90 0.71 8.76
N TYR A 38 -14.83 0.29 7.89
CA TYR A 38 -16.08 1.00 7.58
C TYR A 38 -15.91 2.36 6.88
N ARG A 39 -14.73 2.62 6.29
CA ARG A 39 -14.43 3.86 5.56
C ARG A 39 -13.68 3.56 4.27
N ASN A 40 -13.84 4.43 3.29
CA ASN A 40 -13.05 4.44 2.06
C ASN A 40 -12.79 5.86 1.61
N GLU A 41 -11.69 6.04 0.87
CA GLU A 41 -11.30 7.31 0.26
C GLU A 41 -11.11 7.13 -1.26
N PRO A 42 -12.20 7.02 -2.05
CA PRO A 42 -12.09 6.77 -3.48
C PRO A 42 -11.27 7.85 -4.18
N ILE A 43 -10.29 7.44 -4.98
CA ILE A 43 -9.41 8.35 -5.74
C ILE A 43 -10.22 9.36 -6.58
N PRO A 44 -11.27 8.95 -7.32
CA PRO A 44 -12.05 9.87 -8.14
C PRO A 44 -12.62 11.06 -7.38
N LEU A 45 -13.01 10.88 -6.11
CA LEU A 45 -13.58 11.95 -5.28
C LEU A 45 -12.52 12.97 -4.85
N ARG A 46 -11.24 12.59 -4.82
CA ARG A 46 -10.13 13.52 -4.58
C ARG A 46 -9.85 14.40 -5.78
N ILE A 47 -9.81 13.81 -6.98
CA ILE A 47 -9.30 14.44 -8.21
C ILE A 47 -10.37 15.02 -9.14
N ALA A 48 -11.63 14.63 -8.98
CA ALA A 48 -12.71 14.97 -9.90
C ALA A 48 -14.01 15.26 -9.15
N GLU A 49 -14.94 15.87 -9.89
CA GLU A 49 -16.32 16.11 -9.48
C GLU A 49 -17.25 15.42 -10.48
N ARG A 50 -18.29 14.78 -9.98
CA ARG A 50 -19.33 14.16 -10.81
C ARG A 50 -20.63 14.94 -10.68
N ASP A 51 -21.17 15.36 -11.82
CA ASP A 51 -22.50 15.96 -11.88
C ASP A 51 -23.56 14.87 -11.63
N CYS A 52 -24.24 14.92 -10.48
CA CYS A 52 -25.26 13.94 -10.10
C CYS A 52 -26.44 13.82 -11.08
N ARG A 53 -26.74 14.87 -11.87
CA ARG A 53 -27.86 14.87 -12.82
C ARG A 53 -27.46 14.28 -14.16
N THR A 54 -26.24 14.55 -14.61
CA THR A 54 -25.78 14.17 -15.96
C THR A 54 -24.80 12.99 -15.96
N GLY A 55 -24.30 12.59 -14.78
CA GLY A 55 -23.23 11.61 -14.63
C GLY A 55 -21.87 12.10 -15.14
N ARG A 56 -21.77 13.37 -15.57
CA ARG A 56 -20.55 13.89 -16.20
C ARG A 56 -19.45 14.09 -15.17
N VAL A 57 -18.31 13.48 -15.41
CA VAL A 57 -17.09 13.67 -14.62
C VAL A 57 -16.30 14.86 -15.15
N LYS A 58 -15.82 15.71 -14.24
CA LYS A 58 -14.93 16.83 -14.52
C LYS A 58 -13.77 16.80 -13.53
N GLN A 59 -12.55 16.73 -14.04
CA GLN A 59 -11.35 16.86 -13.20
C GLN A 59 -11.32 18.21 -12.49
N LYS A 60 -10.92 18.20 -11.22
CA LYS A 60 -10.73 19.42 -10.43
C LYS A 60 -9.58 20.26 -11.01
N PRO A 61 -9.61 21.59 -10.83
CA PRO A 61 -8.56 22.44 -11.36
C PRO A 61 -7.28 22.40 -10.49
N ARG A 62 -6.13 22.70 -11.10
CA ARG A 62 -4.83 22.86 -10.42
C ARG A 62 -4.42 21.59 -9.65
N GLU A 63 -3.64 21.75 -8.58
CA GLU A 63 -3.06 20.69 -7.75
C GLU A 63 -4.08 19.64 -7.29
N GLN A 64 -5.32 20.04 -6.97
CA GLN A 64 -6.37 19.11 -6.53
C GLN A 64 -6.80 18.12 -7.60
N GLY A 65 -6.65 18.46 -8.87
CA GLY A 65 -6.93 17.54 -9.96
C GLY A 65 -5.73 16.69 -10.37
N GLU A 66 -4.52 17.05 -9.95
CA GLU A 66 -3.30 16.37 -10.37
C GLU A 66 -3.22 14.96 -9.77
N MET A 67 -3.17 13.93 -10.61
CA MET A 67 -3.11 12.53 -10.15
C MET A 67 -1.93 12.26 -9.22
N HIS A 68 -0.78 12.91 -9.44
CA HIS A 68 0.40 12.72 -8.60
C HIS A 68 0.25 13.27 -7.18
N ASN A 69 -0.81 14.04 -6.89
CA ASN A 69 -1.08 14.59 -5.56
C ASN A 69 -2.18 13.86 -4.79
N VAL A 70 -2.73 12.77 -5.35
CA VAL A 70 -3.90 12.08 -4.77
C VAL A 70 -3.72 11.70 -3.29
N PHE A 71 -2.51 11.28 -2.90
CA PHE A 71 -2.18 10.88 -1.52
C PHE A 71 -1.67 12.03 -0.64
N SER A 72 -1.58 13.26 -1.17
CA SER A 72 -1.01 14.40 -0.45
C SER A 72 -2.01 15.02 0.52
N SER A 73 -1.68 14.98 1.82
CA SER A 73 -2.44 15.68 2.86
C SER A 73 -2.28 17.20 2.77
N ARG A 74 -1.23 17.69 2.09
CA ARG A 74 -1.05 19.14 1.82
C ARG A 74 -2.11 19.67 0.86
N VAL A 75 -2.54 18.85 -0.09
CA VAL A 75 -3.52 19.22 -1.13
C VAL A 75 -4.95 18.86 -0.72
N HIS A 76 -5.14 17.67 -0.14
CA HIS A 76 -6.46 17.11 0.12
C HIS A 76 -6.83 17.01 1.61
N GLY A 77 -5.88 17.20 2.52
CA GLY A 77 -6.00 16.75 3.90
C GLY A 77 -5.80 15.24 4.06
N ASP A 78 -5.65 14.79 5.30
CA ASP A 78 -5.58 13.36 5.63
C ASP A 78 -6.84 12.63 5.12
N PRO A 79 -6.70 11.37 4.65
CA PRO A 79 -7.84 10.59 4.17
C PRO A 79 -8.82 10.28 5.29
N VAL A 80 -10.09 10.05 4.93
CA VAL A 80 -11.12 9.69 5.92
C VAL A 80 -10.91 8.27 6.45
N THR A 81 -10.18 7.42 5.75
CA THR A 81 -9.75 6.10 6.22
C THR A 81 -8.92 6.19 7.52
N PRO A 82 -8.75 5.09 8.26
CA PRO A 82 -8.08 5.15 9.58
C PRO A 82 -6.67 5.73 9.52
N LEU A 83 -6.45 6.92 10.10
CA LEU A 83 -5.09 7.42 10.34
C LEU A 83 -4.43 6.58 11.44
N LEU A 84 -3.49 5.72 11.06
CA LEU A 84 -2.66 4.97 12.00
C LEU A 84 -1.53 5.88 12.48
N VAL A 85 -1.27 5.91 13.78
CA VAL A 85 -0.25 6.79 14.35
C VAL A 85 0.67 6.00 15.27
N ALA A 86 1.97 6.21 15.12
CA ALA A 86 3.02 5.68 15.98
C ALA A 86 4.09 6.77 16.20
N ARG A 87 5.06 6.50 17.09
CA ARG A 87 6.26 7.33 17.23
C ARG A 87 7.50 6.58 16.75
N GLU A 88 8.52 7.33 16.35
CA GLU A 88 9.86 6.78 16.16
C GLU A 88 10.27 6.01 17.42
N GLY A 89 10.76 4.78 17.26
CA GLY A 89 11.06 3.89 18.39
C GLY A 89 9.94 2.94 18.79
N ASP A 90 8.68 3.18 18.38
CA ASP A 90 7.58 2.30 18.73
C ASP A 90 7.64 0.97 17.98
N ALA A 91 7.40 -0.12 18.71
CA ALA A 91 7.14 -1.42 18.10
C ALA A 91 5.68 -1.45 17.58
N VAL A 92 5.52 -1.38 16.26
CA VAL A 92 4.20 -1.39 15.62
C VAL A 92 3.84 -2.81 15.16
N ARG A 93 2.70 -3.33 15.65
CA ARG A 93 2.09 -4.57 15.17
C ARG A 93 0.77 -4.23 14.50
N LEU A 94 0.62 -4.65 13.25
CA LEU A 94 -0.65 -4.57 12.53
C LEU A 94 -1.37 -5.91 12.65
N ARG A 95 -2.67 -5.83 12.91
CA ARG A 95 -3.58 -6.98 12.89
C ARG A 95 -4.59 -6.75 11.79
N LEU A 96 -4.50 -7.55 10.74
CA LEU A 96 -5.33 -7.47 9.57
C LEU A 96 -6.34 -8.61 9.59
N ILE A 97 -7.59 -8.31 9.28
CA ILE A 97 -8.65 -9.31 9.13
C ILE A 97 -9.47 -8.97 7.89
N GLN A 98 -9.68 -9.95 7.02
CA GLN A 98 -10.69 -9.84 5.98
C GLN A 98 -12.03 -10.27 6.54
N GLY A 99 -13.09 -9.55 6.17
CA GLY A 99 -14.44 -10.05 6.39
C GLY A 99 -14.76 -11.25 5.50
N ALA A 100 -16.03 -11.65 5.49
CA ALA A 100 -16.52 -12.76 4.67
C ALA A 100 -17.03 -12.31 3.30
N GLN A 101 -16.29 -11.40 2.63
CA GLN A 101 -16.57 -10.92 1.27
C GLN A 101 -15.69 -11.64 0.24
N GLU A 102 -16.24 -11.83 -0.96
CA GLU A 102 -15.71 -12.73 -1.99
C GLU A 102 -14.38 -12.30 -2.64
N GLU A 103 -14.07 -11.00 -2.64
CA GLU A 103 -12.85 -10.46 -3.27
C GLU A 103 -11.58 -10.78 -2.47
N GLN A 104 -10.45 -10.97 -3.16
CA GLN A 104 -9.16 -11.20 -2.51
C GLN A 104 -8.33 -9.90 -2.51
N HIS A 105 -7.86 -9.48 -1.35
CA HIS A 105 -7.03 -8.27 -1.25
C HIS A 105 -5.55 -8.61 -1.11
N VAL A 106 -4.68 -7.63 -1.37
CA VAL A 106 -3.25 -7.72 -1.06
C VAL A 106 -2.84 -6.48 -0.28
N PHE A 107 -2.55 -6.64 1.00
CA PHE A 107 -2.18 -5.51 1.86
C PHE A 107 -0.68 -5.20 1.75
N SER A 108 -0.35 -3.91 1.63
CA SER A 108 1.02 -3.40 1.60
C SER A 108 1.15 -2.11 2.42
N VAL A 109 2.36 -1.86 2.92
CA VAL A 109 2.75 -0.57 3.52
C VAL A 109 4.06 -0.12 2.90
N HIS A 110 4.09 1.07 2.30
CA HIS A 110 5.31 1.65 1.72
C HIS A 110 6.45 1.66 2.76
N GLY A 111 7.70 1.52 2.33
CA GLY A 111 8.89 1.57 3.19
C GLY A 111 8.99 0.51 4.29
N GLN A 112 7.99 -0.35 4.48
CA GLN A 112 7.96 -1.37 5.51
C GLN A 112 8.13 -2.76 4.90
N LYS A 113 8.63 -3.70 5.68
CA LYS A 113 8.61 -5.12 5.35
C LYS A 113 8.42 -5.93 6.62
N TRP A 114 8.01 -7.17 6.49
CA TRP A 114 7.83 -8.07 7.62
C TRP A 114 8.31 -9.47 7.25
N HIS A 115 8.60 -10.27 8.27
CA HIS A 115 8.88 -11.68 8.07
C HIS A 115 7.62 -12.42 7.66
N ASN A 116 7.75 -13.44 6.80
CA ASN A 116 6.62 -14.31 6.44
C ASN A 116 6.08 -15.09 7.65
N SER A 117 6.93 -15.31 8.66
CA SER A 117 6.56 -15.87 9.96
C SER A 117 7.26 -15.07 11.07
N ASP A 118 6.50 -14.57 12.05
CA ASP A 118 7.01 -13.84 13.22
C ASP A 118 7.94 -14.73 14.09
N GLU A 119 7.74 -16.05 14.06
CA GLU A 119 8.53 -17.02 14.84
C GLU A 119 9.84 -17.43 14.17
N ASP A 120 9.98 -17.19 12.87
CA ASP A 120 11.13 -17.61 12.07
C ASP A 120 11.81 -16.39 11.41
N PRO A 121 12.94 -15.91 11.96
CA PRO A 121 13.66 -14.77 11.40
C PRO A 121 14.27 -15.05 10.01
N ASP A 122 14.40 -16.33 9.62
CA ASP A 122 14.91 -16.75 8.31
C ASP A 122 13.78 -17.01 7.29
N SER A 123 12.52 -16.73 7.65
CA SER A 123 11.36 -16.93 6.78
C SER A 123 11.32 -16.03 5.54
N GLY A 124 12.29 -15.12 5.41
CA GLY A 124 12.35 -14.11 4.35
C GLY A 124 11.43 -12.92 4.62
N TYR A 125 11.63 -11.85 3.86
CA TYR A 125 10.82 -10.64 3.97
C TYR A 125 9.73 -10.61 2.89
N SER A 126 8.55 -10.15 3.28
CA SER A 126 7.49 -9.70 2.38
C SER A 126 7.10 -8.25 2.67
N ASN A 127 6.54 -7.60 1.66
CA ASN A 127 5.88 -6.30 1.74
C ASN A 127 4.42 -6.38 1.23
N ALA A 128 3.97 -7.59 0.89
CA ALA A 128 2.64 -7.86 0.37
C ALA A 128 2.05 -9.06 1.11
N GLN A 129 0.88 -8.87 1.69
CA GLN A 129 0.14 -9.93 2.36
C GLN A 129 -1.17 -10.16 1.59
N PRO A 130 -1.28 -11.21 0.75
CA PRO A 130 -2.57 -11.62 0.25
C PRO A 130 -3.45 -12.06 1.42
N LEU A 131 -4.72 -11.67 1.38
CA LEU A 131 -5.75 -12.09 2.31
C LEU A 131 -6.99 -12.47 1.53
N GLY A 132 -7.62 -13.57 1.92
CA GLY A 132 -8.91 -14.02 1.43
C GLY A 132 -9.96 -14.08 2.53
N LEU A 133 -11.10 -14.69 2.20
CA LEU A 133 -12.29 -14.73 3.04
C LEU A 133 -11.99 -15.20 4.47
N SER A 134 -12.33 -14.35 5.45
CA SER A 134 -12.22 -14.65 6.89
C SER A 134 -10.80 -15.01 7.36
N GLU A 135 -9.76 -14.65 6.60
CA GLU A 135 -8.38 -14.77 7.05
C GLU A 135 -8.00 -13.63 7.99
N HIS A 136 -7.03 -13.91 8.86
CA HIS A 136 -6.44 -12.91 9.74
C HIS A 136 -4.92 -13.10 9.78
N PHE A 137 -4.21 -11.99 9.80
CA PHE A 137 -2.75 -11.96 9.84
C PHE A 137 -2.29 -10.93 10.86
N ASP A 138 -1.26 -11.31 11.59
CA ASP A 138 -0.53 -10.43 12.49
C ASP A 138 0.89 -10.28 11.96
N PHE A 139 1.34 -9.04 11.76
CA PHE A 139 2.74 -8.79 11.37
C PHE A 139 3.30 -7.56 12.07
N ALA A 140 4.58 -7.66 12.43
CA ALA A 140 5.35 -6.56 13.00
C ALA A 140 6.02 -5.78 11.87
N LEU A 141 5.80 -4.47 11.85
CA LEU A 141 6.45 -3.60 10.87
C LEU A 141 7.94 -3.51 11.18
N THR A 142 8.79 -3.68 10.16
CA THR A 142 10.25 -3.70 10.30
C THR A 142 10.89 -2.48 9.62
N PRO A 143 11.80 -1.76 10.31
CA PRO A 143 12.31 -2.05 11.65
C PRO A 143 11.29 -1.62 12.71
N SER A 144 10.93 -2.54 13.61
CA SER A 144 10.14 -2.22 14.79
C SER A 144 10.95 -1.24 15.64
N GLY A 145 10.52 0.02 15.66
CA GLY A 145 11.21 1.11 16.35
C GLY A 145 12.39 1.77 15.64
N GLY A 146 12.64 1.47 14.35
CA GLY A 146 13.71 2.11 13.56
C GLY A 146 13.24 2.86 12.31
N ALA A 147 11.94 2.81 12.00
CA ALA A 147 11.37 3.56 10.89
C ALA A 147 11.44 5.08 11.20
N PRO A 148 11.94 5.91 10.26
CA PRO A 148 12.00 7.36 10.47
C PRO A 148 10.60 7.94 10.60
N SER A 149 10.50 9.12 11.23
CA SER A 149 9.29 9.91 11.18
C SER A 149 8.94 10.24 9.73
N GLY A 150 7.65 10.21 9.43
CA GLY A 150 7.14 10.38 8.09
C GLY A 150 5.76 9.77 7.93
N ASP A 151 5.17 10.02 6.78
CA ASP A 151 3.87 9.46 6.40
C ASP A 151 4.07 8.29 5.44
N TYR A 152 3.58 7.12 5.83
CA TYR A 152 3.68 5.87 5.09
C TYR A 152 2.32 5.55 4.49
N LEU A 153 2.26 5.22 3.20
CA LEU A 153 1.02 4.78 2.57
C LEU A 153 0.80 3.31 2.91
N TYR A 154 -0.29 3.00 3.61
CA TYR A 154 -0.82 1.64 3.63
C TYR A 154 -1.93 1.53 2.59
N GLN A 155 -2.04 0.38 1.92
CA GLN A 155 -3.02 0.19 0.86
C GLN A 155 -3.39 -1.29 0.67
N GLY A 156 -4.59 -1.52 0.14
CA GLY A 156 -4.83 -2.62 -0.77
C GLY A 156 -4.11 -2.32 -2.08
N ALA A 157 -3.13 -3.16 -2.40
CA ALA A 157 -2.24 -3.02 -3.55
C ALA A 157 -2.86 -3.40 -4.91
N PRO A 158 -3.94 -4.19 -5.01
CA PRO A 158 -4.70 -4.29 -6.25
C PRO A 158 -5.15 -2.91 -6.74
N THR A 159 -5.30 -2.76 -8.05
CA THR A 159 -5.61 -1.45 -8.64
C THR A 159 -7.02 -1.01 -8.28
N ASP A 160 -7.98 -1.93 -8.35
CA ASP A 160 -9.32 -1.80 -7.79
C ASP A 160 -9.33 -1.31 -6.34
N ASP A 161 -8.72 -2.06 -5.40
CA ASP A 161 -8.61 -1.66 -3.99
C ASP A 161 -8.19 -0.20 -3.82
N LEU A 162 -7.09 0.17 -4.51
CA LEU A 162 -6.51 1.50 -4.40
C LEU A 162 -7.45 2.58 -4.96
N TRP A 163 -8.08 2.33 -6.10
CA TRP A 163 -8.99 3.29 -6.73
C TRP A 163 -10.33 3.41 -5.97
N ASP A 164 -10.82 2.32 -5.37
CA ASP A 164 -12.04 2.27 -4.54
C ASP A 164 -11.86 2.87 -3.15
N GLY A 165 -10.60 3.09 -2.77
CA GLY A 165 -10.26 3.89 -1.60
C GLY A 165 -9.82 3.08 -0.40
N VAL A 166 -9.35 1.85 -0.60
CA VAL A 166 -8.75 0.98 0.41
C VAL A 166 -7.28 1.37 0.62
N TRP A 167 -7.06 2.58 1.11
CA TRP A 167 -5.72 3.08 1.42
C TRP A 167 -5.79 4.13 2.52
N GLY A 168 -4.67 4.41 3.16
CA GLY A 168 -4.57 5.50 4.12
C GLY A 168 -3.15 5.70 4.60
N ILE A 169 -3.01 6.43 5.72
CA ILE A 169 -1.71 6.89 6.20
C ILE A 169 -1.37 6.23 7.54
N LEU A 170 -0.18 5.63 7.62
CA LEU A 170 0.53 5.39 8.85
C LEU A 170 1.50 6.55 9.09
N ARG A 171 1.21 7.39 10.08
CA ARG A 171 2.04 8.54 10.44
C ARG A 171 2.95 8.17 11.61
N ILE A 172 4.25 8.16 11.36
CA ILE A 172 5.26 8.01 12.40
C ILE A 172 5.71 9.41 12.82
N MET A 173 5.42 9.76 14.07
CA MET A 173 5.78 11.05 14.65
C MET A 173 7.20 11.02 15.21
N PRO A 174 7.89 12.16 15.27
CA PRO A 174 9.16 12.28 16.01
C PRO A 174 9.01 11.85 17.48
N PRO A 175 10.13 11.49 18.15
CA PRO A 175 10.13 11.17 19.57
C PRO A 175 9.73 12.40 20.39
N CYS A 176 9.15 12.18 21.57
CA CYS A 176 8.81 13.26 22.48
C CYS A 176 10.08 13.92 23.05
N ASP A 177 10.02 15.23 23.26
CA ASP A 177 11.06 15.93 24.02
C ASP A 177 11.08 15.43 25.49
N PRO A 178 12.26 15.13 26.07
CA PRO A 178 12.37 14.71 27.46
C PRO A 178 11.78 15.76 28.42
N GLY A 179 10.73 15.39 29.16
CA GLY A 179 10.09 16.26 30.15
C GLY A 179 9.15 17.32 29.58
N GLY A 180 8.92 17.34 28.26
CA GLY A 180 7.92 18.16 27.60
C GLY A 180 6.63 17.38 27.28
N PRO A 181 5.51 18.08 27.00
CA PRO A 181 4.33 17.42 26.42
C PRO A 181 4.67 16.87 25.03
N CYS A 182 4.44 15.56 24.83
CA CYS A 182 4.69 14.84 23.58
C CYS A 182 4.00 15.45 22.35
N ASP A 183 2.88 16.14 22.55
CA ASP A 183 2.09 16.79 21.51
C ASP A 183 1.07 17.73 22.17
N PRO A 184 1.35 19.04 22.33
CA PRO A 184 0.30 19.99 22.67
C PRO A 184 -0.66 20.15 21.48
N GLY A 185 -1.69 19.30 21.41
CA GLY A 185 -2.76 19.34 20.39
C GLY A 185 -2.72 18.24 19.32
N GLY A 186 -1.77 17.30 19.39
CA GLY A 186 -1.74 16.10 18.53
C GLY A 186 -2.70 15.00 19.00
N PRO A 187 -2.71 13.82 18.36
CA PRO A 187 -3.68 12.73 18.63
C PRO A 187 -3.59 12.11 20.03
N GLY A 188 -2.70 12.61 20.91
CA GLY A 188 -2.67 12.23 22.32
C GLY A 188 -2.06 10.87 22.60
N LEU A 189 -1.18 10.37 21.74
CA LEU A 189 -0.46 9.11 21.98
C LEU A 189 0.35 9.19 23.28
N LEU A 190 0.01 8.31 24.22
CA LEU A 190 0.82 8.08 25.41
C LEU A 190 2.14 7.42 25.00
N PRO A 191 3.28 7.82 25.59
CA PRO A 191 4.53 7.14 25.32
C PRO A 191 4.41 5.66 25.74
N LEU A 192 4.82 4.75 24.85
CA LEU A 192 4.92 3.34 25.22
C LEU A 192 6.01 3.17 26.29
N PRO A 193 5.87 2.21 27.23
CA PRO A 193 6.99 1.79 28.05
C PRO A 193 8.15 1.42 27.12
N ALA A 194 9.31 2.04 27.34
CA ALA A 194 10.47 1.77 26.50
C ALA A 194 10.69 0.25 26.40
N PRO A 195 10.87 -0.32 25.20
CA PRO A 195 11.20 -1.73 25.07
C PRO A 195 12.45 -2.03 25.91
N PRO A 196 12.57 -3.21 26.53
CA PRO A 196 13.79 -3.60 27.23
C PRO A 196 14.93 -3.69 26.22
N GLY A 197 15.70 -2.62 26.10
CA GLY A 197 16.78 -2.44 25.14
C GLY A 197 17.42 -1.05 25.29
N PRO A 198 18.63 -0.84 24.75
CA PRO A 198 19.19 0.50 24.70
C PRO A 198 18.26 1.42 23.91
N PRO A 199 18.09 2.69 24.33
CA PRO A 199 17.25 3.65 23.59
C PRO A 199 17.76 3.74 22.15
N PRO A 200 16.86 3.80 21.15
CA PRO A 200 17.28 4.02 19.77
C PRO A 200 18.09 5.32 19.72
N PRO A 201 19.25 5.34 19.04
CA PRO A 201 20.03 6.54 18.91
C PRO A 201 19.17 7.64 18.27
N ALA A 202 19.25 8.85 18.83
CA ALA A 202 18.55 10.03 18.33
C ALA A 202 19.14 10.46 16.98
N HIS A 203 18.89 9.70 15.92
CA HIS A 203 19.39 10.01 14.60
C HIS A 203 18.53 11.10 13.96
N ARG A 204 19.08 12.33 13.95
CA ARG A 204 18.70 13.34 12.96
C ARG A 204 19.31 12.92 11.62
N GLY A 205 18.49 12.29 10.78
CA GLY A 205 18.87 11.82 9.44
C GLY A 205 18.75 10.31 9.34
N PHE A 206 17.85 9.84 8.49
CA PHE A 206 17.76 8.43 8.16
C PHE A 206 18.91 8.10 7.20
N GLU A 207 19.92 7.38 7.68
CA GLU A 207 21.00 6.91 6.81
C GLU A 207 20.47 5.72 6.00
N THR A 208 20.07 5.98 4.75
CA THR A 208 19.53 4.96 3.84
C THR A 208 20.54 3.87 3.51
N CYS A 209 21.80 4.26 3.29
CA CYS A 209 22.89 3.36 2.90
C CYS A 209 24.05 3.49 3.89
N PRO A 210 24.68 2.38 4.33
CA PRO A 210 25.92 2.45 5.09
C PRO A 210 27.01 3.18 4.31
N ALA A 211 27.83 3.99 5.00
CA ALA A 211 28.96 4.68 4.39
C ALA A 211 29.95 3.77 3.61
N SER A 212 30.03 2.47 3.95
CA SER A 212 30.90 1.48 3.28
C SER A 212 30.23 0.74 2.12
N ALA A 213 28.94 0.97 1.85
CA ALA A 213 28.21 0.25 0.82
C ALA A 213 28.73 0.62 -0.58
N PRO A 214 29.01 -0.35 -1.46
CA PRO A 214 29.28 -0.08 -2.87
C PRO A 214 28.11 0.67 -3.50
N VAL A 215 28.39 1.61 -4.40
CA VAL A 215 27.33 2.43 -5.01
C VAL A 215 27.11 2.05 -6.47
N THR A 216 25.90 1.58 -6.77
CA THR A 216 25.44 1.21 -8.11
C THR A 216 24.54 2.32 -8.66
N ARG A 217 24.92 2.90 -9.80
CA ARG A 217 24.25 4.08 -10.39
C ARG A 217 23.49 3.76 -11.66
N TYR A 218 22.32 4.36 -11.78
CA TYR A 218 21.50 4.33 -12.99
C TYR A 218 21.01 5.72 -13.36
N VAL A 219 20.92 5.97 -14.66
CA VAL A 219 20.17 7.10 -15.21
C VAL A 219 19.03 6.52 -16.04
N VAL A 220 17.81 6.86 -15.68
CA VAL A 220 16.58 6.37 -16.31
C VAL A 220 15.82 7.56 -16.88
N HIS A 221 15.32 7.43 -18.10
CA HIS A 221 14.52 8.45 -18.77
C HIS A 221 13.08 7.96 -18.90
N ALA A 222 12.13 8.76 -18.45
CA ALA A 222 10.71 8.58 -18.75
C ALA A 222 10.37 9.31 -20.05
N ILE A 223 9.96 8.58 -21.08
CA ILE A 223 9.71 9.09 -22.43
C ILE A 223 8.35 8.63 -22.94
N THR A 224 7.73 9.40 -23.84
CA THR A 224 6.57 8.92 -24.60
C THR A 224 7.02 8.07 -25.79
N ALA A 225 6.28 7.01 -26.12
CA ALA A 225 6.50 6.25 -27.36
C ALA A 225 6.41 7.17 -28.59
N LYS A 226 5.40 8.02 -28.61
CA LYS A 226 5.24 9.07 -29.62
C LYS A 226 6.44 10.04 -29.58
N GLY A 227 7.20 10.04 -30.67
CA GLY A 227 8.35 10.93 -30.85
C GLY A 227 9.69 10.32 -30.42
N ASN A 228 9.67 9.19 -29.70
CA ASN A 228 10.90 8.52 -29.29
C ASN A 228 11.07 7.11 -29.86
N LEU A 229 10.01 6.43 -30.28
CA LEU A 229 10.11 5.12 -30.92
C LEU A 229 9.93 5.22 -32.44
N PRO A 230 10.58 4.35 -33.23
CA PRO A 230 10.24 4.17 -34.64
C PRO A 230 8.75 3.90 -34.82
N GLY A 231 8.11 4.61 -35.74
CA GLY A 231 6.66 4.51 -35.93
C GLY A 231 5.80 5.17 -34.84
N HIS A 232 6.41 5.88 -33.89
CA HIS A 232 5.74 6.68 -32.86
C HIS A 232 4.75 5.90 -31.97
N ARG A 233 4.98 4.61 -31.74
CA ARG A 233 4.12 3.72 -30.96
C ARG A 233 4.90 2.57 -30.33
N LEU A 234 4.45 2.07 -29.20
CA LEU A 234 4.93 0.83 -28.62
C LEU A 234 4.14 -0.34 -29.22
N ILE A 235 4.80 -1.37 -29.71
CA ILE A 235 4.15 -2.59 -30.21
C ILE A 235 4.30 -3.67 -29.14
N TYR A 236 3.18 -4.21 -28.66
CA TYR A 236 3.18 -5.31 -27.68
C TYR A 236 3.32 -6.66 -28.37
N ASN A 237 2.49 -6.88 -29.40
CA ASN A 237 2.49 -8.11 -30.19
C ASN A 237 2.59 -7.74 -31.66
N GLU A 238 3.62 -8.26 -32.32
CA GLU A 238 3.72 -8.26 -33.78
C GLU A 238 2.73 -9.26 -34.38
N LYS A 239 2.44 -9.13 -35.68
CA LYS A 239 1.55 -10.03 -36.40
C LYS A 239 2.04 -11.48 -36.28
N PHE A 240 1.25 -12.34 -35.63
CA PHE A 240 1.44 -13.79 -35.66
C PHE A 240 0.70 -14.42 -36.85
N GLU A 241 1.25 -15.52 -37.37
CA GLU A 241 0.74 -16.28 -38.53
C GLU A 241 -0.74 -16.67 -38.43
N TYR A 242 -1.27 -16.87 -37.21
CA TYR A 242 -2.68 -17.20 -36.97
C TYR A 242 -3.57 -16.00 -36.59
N ASN A 243 -3.02 -14.79 -36.50
CA ASN A 243 -3.75 -13.60 -36.09
C ASN A 243 -3.43 -12.38 -36.98
N GLU A 244 -3.58 -12.56 -38.30
CA GLU A 244 -3.35 -11.53 -39.33
C GLU A 244 -4.11 -10.21 -39.11
N LYS A 245 -5.11 -10.21 -38.21
CA LYS A 245 -6.05 -9.10 -38.00
C LYS A 245 -5.73 -8.15 -36.85
N PHE A 246 -4.85 -8.48 -35.91
CA PHE A 246 -4.66 -7.63 -34.72
C PHE A 246 -3.18 -7.35 -34.42
N GLU A 247 -2.74 -6.15 -34.82
CA GLU A 247 -1.55 -5.51 -34.25
C GLU A 247 -1.96 -4.86 -32.92
N LEU A 248 -1.38 -5.33 -31.80
CA LEU A 248 -1.60 -4.71 -30.49
C LEU A 248 -0.48 -3.70 -30.24
N PHE A 249 -0.82 -2.42 -30.28
CA PHE A 249 0.13 -1.33 -30.09
C PHE A 249 -0.51 -0.19 -29.29
N ASP A 250 0.34 0.65 -28.70
CA ASP A 250 -0.06 1.83 -27.94
C ASP A 250 0.76 3.06 -28.39
N PRO A 251 0.11 4.05 -29.05
CA PRO A 251 0.76 5.29 -29.45
C PRO A 251 1.00 6.27 -28.29
N ASP A 252 0.29 6.11 -27.17
CA ASP A 252 0.34 7.00 -26.01
C ASP A 252 1.20 6.44 -24.86
N ALA A 253 1.81 5.26 -25.06
CA ALA A 253 2.63 4.57 -24.06
C ALA A 253 3.74 5.46 -23.50
N ILE A 254 4.00 5.31 -22.20
CA ILE A 254 5.14 5.88 -21.49
C ILE A 254 6.13 4.75 -21.20
N LEU A 255 7.40 4.98 -21.52
CA LEU A 255 8.49 4.03 -21.29
C LEU A 255 9.49 4.61 -20.31
N PHE A 256 10.04 3.74 -19.45
CA PHE A 256 11.21 4.04 -18.63
C PHE A 256 12.40 3.30 -19.22
N VAL A 257 13.44 4.02 -19.62
CA VAL A 257 14.55 3.48 -20.41
C VAL A 257 15.87 3.91 -19.78
N ARG A 258 16.86 3.02 -19.72
CA ARG A 258 18.21 3.41 -19.28
C ARG A 258 18.83 4.39 -20.27
N ALA A 259 19.57 5.36 -19.76
CA ALA A 259 20.23 6.37 -20.58
C ALA A 259 21.15 5.76 -21.66
N GLU A 260 21.84 4.66 -21.34
CA GLU A 260 22.71 3.96 -22.29
C GLU A 260 21.96 3.37 -23.51
N ASP A 261 20.70 2.98 -23.33
CA ASP A 261 19.89 2.32 -24.37
C ASP A 261 19.07 3.32 -25.21
N LEU A 262 18.91 4.56 -24.72
CA LEU A 262 18.02 5.56 -25.31
C LEU A 262 18.39 5.97 -26.75
N PRO A 263 19.68 6.16 -27.13
CA PRO A 263 20.04 6.51 -28.51
C PRO A 263 19.67 5.41 -29.51
N ASP A 264 19.99 4.15 -29.19
CA ASP A 264 19.73 3.01 -30.06
C ASP A 264 18.23 2.72 -30.16
N LEU A 265 17.48 2.91 -29.06
CA LEU A 265 16.03 2.83 -29.05
C LEU A 265 15.39 3.85 -30.00
N ARG A 266 15.83 5.12 -29.93
CA ARG A 266 15.36 6.20 -30.81
C ARG A 266 15.71 5.98 -32.27
N ALA A 267 16.87 5.41 -32.53
CA ALA A 267 17.32 5.07 -33.88
C ALA A 267 16.65 3.79 -34.45
N GLY A 268 15.91 3.05 -33.63
CA GLY A 268 15.33 1.76 -34.01
C GLY A 268 16.36 0.64 -34.17
N LEU A 269 17.56 0.82 -33.60
CA LEU A 269 18.62 -0.20 -33.55
C LEU A 269 18.39 -1.19 -32.40
N ARG A 270 17.57 -0.80 -31.41
CA ARG A 270 17.15 -1.63 -30.28
C ARG A 270 15.63 -1.65 -30.18
N ALA A 271 15.06 -2.82 -29.94
CA ALA A 271 13.65 -2.96 -29.61
C ALA A 271 13.38 -2.48 -28.15
N PRO A 272 12.22 -1.89 -27.85
CA PRO A 272 11.84 -1.60 -26.48
C PRO A 272 11.81 -2.89 -25.64
N GLU A 273 12.43 -2.86 -24.46
CA GLU A 273 12.43 -3.96 -23.50
C GLU A 273 12.04 -3.45 -22.10
N PRO A 274 11.57 -4.33 -21.20
CA PRO A 274 11.31 -3.94 -19.82
C PRO A 274 12.54 -3.33 -19.15
N LEU A 275 12.35 -2.28 -18.35
CA LEU A 275 13.43 -1.71 -17.55
C LEU A 275 13.92 -2.73 -16.51
N ILE A 276 15.21 -3.06 -16.55
CA ILE A 276 15.85 -3.94 -15.56
C ILE A 276 17.00 -3.18 -14.91
N LEU A 277 16.89 -2.94 -13.60
CA LEU A 277 17.96 -2.41 -12.75
C LEU A 277 18.47 -3.55 -11.84
N ARG A 278 19.78 -3.80 -11.80
CA ARG A 278 20.37 -4.93 -11.06
C ARG A 278 21.40 -4.47 -10.05
N ALA A 279 21.13 -4.68 -8.77
CA ALA A 279 22.08 -4.38 -7.70
C ALA A 279 22.46 -5.66 -6.95
N ALA A 280 23.69 -5.72 -6.43
CA ALA A 280 24.07 -6.78 -5.51
C ALA A 280 23.49 -6.52 -4.11
N ALA A 281 23.33 -7.56 -3.30
CA ALA A 281 22.96 -7.39 -1.91
C ALA A 281 24.04 -6.55 -1.17
N GLY A 282 23.60 -5.53 -0.45
CA GLY A 282 24.49 -4.55 0.22
C GLY A 282 24.90 -3.36 -0.65
N ASP A 283 24.43 -3.27 -1.90
CA ASP A 283 24.66 -2.08 -2.72
C ASP A 283 23.75 -0.93 -2.30
N CYS A 284 24.31 0.28 -2.29
CA CYS A 284 23.56 1.52 -2.35
C CYS A 284 23.21 1.82 -3.80
N ILE A 285 21.93 1.80 -4.13
CA ILE A 285 21.40 2.05 -5.47
C ILE A 285 21.06 3.53 -5.57
N GLN A 286 21.67 4.22 -6.52
CA GLN A 286 21.35 5.61 -6.85
C GLN A 286 20.72 5.65 -8.24
N VAL A 287 19.45 6.02 -8.32
CA VAL A 287 18.69 6.09 -9.59
C VAL A 287 18.33 7.53 -9.87
N THR A 288 19.01 8.14 -10.85
CA THR A 288 18.59 9.42 -11.41
C THR A 288 17.48 9.18 -12.42
N LEU A 289 16.26 9.61 -12.12
CA LEU A 289 15.14 9.61 -13.06
C LEU A 289 15.05 10.99 -13.72
N VAL A 290 15.05 11.02 -15.05
CA VAL A 290 14.85 12.21 -15.89
C VAL A 290 13.47 12.13 -16.52
N ASN A 291 12.64 13.14 -16.33
CA ASN A 291 11.31 13.20 -16.92
C ASN A 291 11.36 13.95 -18.26
N GLU A 292 11.32 13.22 -19.38
CA GLU A 292 11.25 13.78 -20.74
C GLU A 292 9.82 13.77 -21.30
N LEU A 293 8.81 13.55 -20.46
CA LEU A 293 7.42 13.63 -20.91
C LEU A 293 7.06 15.07 -21.33
N PRO A 294 6.19 15.23 -22.34
CA PRO A 294 5.69 16.55 -22.70
C PRO A 294 4.76 17.12 -21.62
N PHE A 295 4.68 18.45 -21.54
CA PHE A 295 3.75 19.12 -20.62
C PHE A 295 2.29 18.71 -20.88
N VAL A 296 1.94 18.46 -22.14
CA VAL A 296 0.64 17.87 -22.52
C VAL A 296 0.89 16.47 -23.06
N LEU A 297 0.45 15.46 -22.32
CA LEU A 297 0.58 14.07 -22.74
C LEU A 297 -0.25 13.78 -24.00
N PRO A 298 0.28 12.94 -24.91
CA PRO A 298 -0.53 12.44 -26.02
C PRO A 298 -1.71 11.64 -25.45
N LYS A 299 -2.89 11.88 -26.02
CA LYS A 299 -4.12 11.17 -25.67
C LYS A 299 -4.91 10.90 -26.93
N THR A 300 -4.73 9.70 -27.45
CA THR A 300 -5.48 9.15 -28.57
C THR A 300 -6.81 8.64 -28.04
N PRO A 301 -7.95 9.03 -28.65
CA PRO A 301 -9.24 8.46 -28.28
C PRO A 301 -9.21 6.94 -28.45
N HIS A 302 -9.41 6.21 -27.36
CA HIS A 302 -9.48 4.75 -27.37
C HIS A 302 -10.71 4.27 -26.59
N TRP A 303 -11.21 3.09 -26.97
CA TRP A 303 -12.28 2.42 -26.26
C TRP A 303 -11.71 1.75 -25.02
N ASN A 304 -12.29 2.02 -23.85
CA ASN A 304 -12.04 1.17 -22.70
C ASN A 304 -12.96 -0.05 -22.84
N TYR A 305 -12.38 -1.22 -23.10
CA TYR A 305 -13.12 -2.49 -23.15
C TYR A 305 -13.41 -3.06 -21.76
N SER A 306 -12.71 -2.57 -20.73
CA SER A 306 -12.92 -2.99 -19.35
C SER A 306 -14.03 -2.14 -18.72
N PRO A 307 -14.92 -2.75 -17.92
CA PRO A 307 -15.85 -1.99 -17.11
C PRO A 307 -15.09 -1.00 -16.21
N PRO A 308 -15.71 0.14 -15.87
CA PRO A 308 -15.08 1.08 -14.96
C PRO A 308 -14.82 0.38 -13.62
N ILE A 309 -13.60 0.54 -13.11
CA ILE A 309 -13.20 0.05 -11.77
C ILE A 309 -14.12 0.66 -10.71
N ILE A 310 -14.48 1.93 -10.87
CA ILE A 310 -15.34 2.68 -9.95
C ILE A 310 -16.65 3.04 -10.63
N ASP A 311 -17.79 2.75 -10.00
CA ASP A 311 -19.08 3.09 -10.57
C ASP A 311 -19.16 4.58 -10.97
N GLY A 312 -19.56 4.83 -12.22
CA GLY A 312 -19.69 6.17 -12.76
C GLY A 312 -18.38 6.94 -13.00
N PHE A 313 -17.20 6.31 -12.89
CA PHE A 313 -15.91 6.92 -13.20
C PHE A 313 -15.00 6.00 -14.04
N ASN A 314 -14.33 6.57 -15.04
CA ASN A 314 -13.32 5.87 -15.83
C ASN A 314 -12.05 6.73 -15.91
N THR A 315 -10.87 6.10 -15.85
CA THR A 315 -9.57 6.79 -15.85
C THR A 315 -9.39 7.66 -17.10
N ASN A 316 -9.99 7.30 -18.23
CA ASN A 316 -9.97 8.09 -19.45
C ASN A 316 -10.80 9.40 -19.37
N GLN A 317 -11.61 9.61 -18.34
CA GLN A 317 -12.39 10.84 -18.13
C GLN A 317 -11.57 11.97 -17.49
N VAL A 318 -10.40 11.65 -16.94
CA VAL A 318 -9.42 12.64 -16.45
C VAL A 318 -8.18 12.65 -17.35
N ARG A 319 -7.33 13.66 -17.21
CA ARG A 319 -6.01 13.63 -17.84
C ARG A 319 -5.04 12.87 -16.93
N PRO A 320 -4.15 12.02 -17.51
CA PRO A 320 -3.03 11.47 -16.76
C PRO A 320 -2.09 12.58 -16.27
N SER A 321 -1.38 12.32 -15.17
CA SER A 321 -0.31 13.20 -14.70
C SER A 321 0.89 13.09 -15.65
N ASN A 322 1.51 14.23 -15.96
CA ASN A 322 2.79 14.32 -16.66
C ASN A 322 3.99 14.33 -15.70
N HIS A 323 3.74 14.28 -14.38
CA HIS A 323 4.77 13.95 -13.40
C HIS A 323 4.92 12.43 -13.27
N VAL A 324 6.16 11.97 -13.08
CA VAL A 324 6.53 10.56 -12.91
C VAL A 324 7.46 10.35 -11.73
N SER A 325 7.59 9.10 -11.31
CA SER A 325 8.48 8.67 -10.24
C SER A 325 8.81 7.17 -10.38
N LEU A 326 9.64 6.65 -9.49
CA LEU A 326 9.87 5.22 -9.30
C LEU A 326 9.64 4.89 -7.83
N HIS A 327 8.93 3.79 -7.56
CA HIS A 327 8.69 3.29 -6.20
C HIS A 327 9.25 1.87 -6.07
N PRO A 328 10.18 1.61 -5.15
CA PRO A 328 10.72 0.28 -4.96
C PRO A 328 10.03 -0.47 -3.81
N GLN A 329 10.08 -1.80 -3.87
CA GLN A 329 9.66 -2.68 -2.78
C GLN A 329 10.87 -3.42 -2.21
N LEU A 330 10.78 -3.82 -0.93
CA LEU A 330 11.73 -4.65 -0.17
C LEU A 330 13.13 -4.05 0.12
N VAL A 331 13.60 -3.09 -0.67
CA VAL A 331 14.80 -2.30 -0.39
C VAL A 331 14.55 -1.28 0.72
N THR A 332 15.60 -0.82 1.38
CA THR A 332 15.51 0.24 2.39
C THR A 332 15.63 1.62 1.74
N TYR A 333 14.79 2.56 2.15
CA TYR A 333 14.79 3.96 1.68
C TYR A 333 14.10 4.88 2.69
N ASP A 334 14.37 6.18 2.61
CA ASP A 334 13.64 7.18 3.39
C ASP A 334 12.31 7.49 2.70
N VAL A 335 11.19 7.18 3.37
CA VAL A 335 9.86 7.37 2.77
C VAL A 335 9.53 8.83 2.50
N ARG A 336 10.23 9.77 3.14
CA ARG A 336 9.99 11.21 2.97
C ARG A 336 10.55 11.75 1.66
N THR A 337 11.57 11.09 1.12
CA THR A 337 12.39 11.62 0.01
C THR A 337 12.58 10.66 -1.16
N ASP A 338 12.52 9.34 -0.91
CA ASP A 338 12.97 8.30 -1.85
C ASP A 338 11.92 7.19 -2.13
N ASP A 339 10.68 7.38 -1.70
CA ASP A 339 9.53 6.50 -1.91
C ASP A 339 8.95 6.56 -3.33
N GLY A 340 8.93 7.75 -3.93
CA GLY A 340 8.33 7.97 -5.24
C GLY A 340 6.83 8.29 -5.24
N ALA A 341 6.15 8.31 -4.10
CA ALA A 341 4.77 8.80 -3.98
C ALA A 341 4.68 10.06 -3.09
N ASN A 342 3.77 10.96 -3.43
CA ASN A 342 3.52 12.18 -2.63
C ASN A 342 2.54 11.86 -1.50
N VAL A 343 3.02 11.18 -0.46
CA VAL A 343 2.18 10.65 0.64
C VAL A 343 2.13 11.63 1.81
N GLY A 344 0.91 11.96 2.23
CA GLY A 344 0.68 12.73 3.44
C GLY A 344 1.36 14.11 3.42
N PHE A 345 2.16 14.39 4.44
CA PHE A 345 2.97 15.60 4.58
C PHE A 345 4.44 15.40 4.17
N ASN A 346 4.81 14.28 3.57
CA ASN A 346 6.16 14.12 3.03
C ASN A 346 6.45 15.15 1.92
N GLU A 347 7.72 15.25 1.51
CA GLU A 347 8.10 16.11 0.40
C GLU A 347 7.52 15.60 -0.92
N GLN A 348 7.41 16.49 -1.91
CA GLN A 348 7.07 16.07 -3.26
C GLN A 348 8.23 15.25 -3.84
N GLN A 349 7.92 14.05 -4.32
CA GLN A 349 8.88 13.08 -4.85
C GLN A 349 8.70 12.87 -6.35
N THR A 350 7.51 13.17 -6.87
CA THR A 350 7.24 13.11 -8.31
C THR A 350 7.90 14.26 -9.09
N ILE A 351 8.39 13.95 -10.30
CA ILE A 351 9.27 14.82 -11.09
C ILE A 351 8.47 15.48 -12.19
N ALA A 352 8.54 16.82 -12.33
CA ALA A 352 7.83 17.54 -13.39
C ALA A 352 8.50 17.33 -14.78
N PRO A 353 7.79 17.59 -15.89
CA PRO A 353 8.37 17.58 -17.23
C PRO A 353 9.64 18.44 -17.35
N GLY A 354 10.72 17.85 -17.86
CA GLY A 354 12.02 18.51 -18.04
C GLY A 354 12.91 18.53 -16.79
N GLU A 355 12.43 18.02 -15.66
CA GLU A 355 13.20 17.93 -14.42
C GLU A 355 13.80 16.52 -14.24
N LEU A 356 14.69 16.41 -13.25
CA LEU A 356 15.26 15.15 -12.81
C LEU A 356 15.34 15.09 -11.29
N ARG A 357 15.38 13.87 -10.75
CA ARG A 357 15.58 13.59 -9.33
C ARG A 357 16.41 12.33 -9.17
N GLU A 358 17.26 12.30 -8.16
CA GLU A 358 17.94 11.08 -7.73
C GLU A 358 17.18 10.44 -6.57
N TYR A 359 16.91 9.15 -6.68
CA TYR A 359 16.41 8.28 -5.62
C TYR A 359 17.57 7.46 -5.05
N THR A 360 17.64 7.35 -3.73
CA THR A 360 18.61 6.50 -3.03
C THR A 360 17.88 5.34 -2.36
N TRP A 361 18.24 4.12 -2.75
CA TRP A 361 17.73 2.88 -2.18
C TRP A 361 18.88 1.99 -1.73
N TYR A 362 18.65 1.13 -0.74
CA TYR A 362 19.66 0.21 -0.24
C TYR A 362 19.20 -1.23 -0.38
N ALA A 363 19.97 -2.04 -1.11
CA ALA A 363 19.75 -3.47 -1.33
C ALA A 363 20.12 -4.32 -0.10
N GLY A 364 19.67 -3.91 1.08
CA GLY A 364 19.94 -4.57 2.34
C GLY A 364 18.88 -4.22 3.38
N SER A 365 19.27 -4.27 4.66
CA SER A 365 18.43 -3.81 5.75
C SER A 365 19.27 -2.92 6.66
N MET A 366 18.83 -1.68 6.83
CA MET A 366 19.33 -0.82 7.91
C MET A 366 18.55 -1.18 9.18
N ILE A 367 18.85 -2.35 9.76
CA ILE A 367 18.48 -2.57 11.16
C ILE A 367 19.37 -1.61 11.93
N GLY A 368 18.78 -0.70 12.71
CA GLY A 368 19.53 0.21 13.58
C GLY A 368 20.57 -0.59 14.37
N THR A 369 21.82 -0.54 13.91
CA THR A 369 22.91 -1.30 14.49
C THR A 369 23.30 -0.56 15.75
N CYS A 370 22.70 -0.94 16.88
CA CYS A 370 23.43 -0.81 18.12
C CYS A 370 24.61 -1.76 17.98
N ALA A 371 25.79 -1.20 17.69
CA ALA A 371 27.03 -1.95 17.58
C ALA A 371 27.12 -2.93 18.75
N ILE A 372 27.13 -4.23 18.45
CA ILE A 372 27.51 -5.25 19.43
C ILE A 372 29.01 -5.04 19.63
N SER A 373 29.36 -4.12 20.53
CA SER A 373 30.66 -4.07 21.16
C SER A 373 30.84 -5.42 21.85
N SER A 374 31.56 -6.32 21.18
CA SER A 374 32.07 -7.53 21.81
C SER A 374 32.95 -7.09 22.98
N ALA A 375 32.40 -7.13 24.19
CA ALA A 375 33.19 -6.97 25.39
C ALA A 375 34.24 -8.10 25.39
N PRO A 376 35.53 -7.79 25.65
CA PRO A 376 36.56 -8.82 25.66
C PRO A 376 36.23 -9.82 26.77
N ARG A 377 36.17 -11.11 26.42
CA ARG A 377 36.06 -12.22 27.36
C ARG A 377 37.10 -12.02 28.46
N SER A 378 36.65 -11.71 29.67
CA SER A 378 37.51 -11.74 30.84
C SER A 378 38.12 -13.14 30.96
N THR A 379 39.43 -13.23 30.88
CA THR A 379 40.20 -14.43 31.17
C THR A 379 40.00 -14.79 32.64
N ALA A 380 39.01 -15.64 32.92
CA ALA A 380 38.89 -16.32 34.20
C ALA A 380 39.96 -17.41 34.28
N THR A 381 40.80 -17.27 35.29
CA THR A 381 41.97 -18.08 35.59
C THR A 381 41.57 -19.53 35.84
N ARG A 382 42.23 -20.42 35.09
CA ARG A 382 42.13 -21.88 35.15
C ARG A 382 42.60 -22.40 36.51
N ARG A 383 41.68 -22.83 37.39
CA ARG A 383 42.00 -23.81 38.45
C ARG A 383 41.53 -25.19 38.02
N ARG A 384 42.52 -26.03 37.71
CA ARG A 384 42.38 -27.48 37.47
C ARG A 384 41.79 -28.16 38.70
N ARG A 385 40.77 -29.00 38.51
CA ARG A 385 40.67 -30.32 39.15
C ARG A 385 39.89 -31.27 38.23
N SER A 386 40.41 -32.48 38.20
CA SER A 386 40.30 -33.56 37.23
C SER A 386 39.18 -34.54 37.57
N SER A 387 38.39 -34.96 36.56
CA SER A 387 38.04 -36.36 36.25
C SER A 387 36.78 -36.44 35.36
N TRP A 388 36.84 -37.22 34.28
CA TRP A 388 35.73 -37.78 33.49
C TRP A 388 35.82 -39.32 33.60
N PRO A 389 34.87 -40.17 33.11
CA PRO A 389 33.56 -39.92 32.45
C PRO A 389 32.39 -40.83 32.95
N ALA A 390 31.13 -40.54 32.53
CA ALA A 390 30.14 -41.53 32.06
C ALA A 390 28.76 -40.87 31.71
N PRO A 391 28.04 -41.30 30.64
CA PRO A 391 26.61 -41.03 30.40
C PRO A 391 25.75 -42.28 30.76
N PRO A 392 24.45 -42.40 30.39
CA PRO A 392 23.31 -41.46 30.38
C PRO A 392 22.12 -42.00 31.24
N SER A 393 21.11 -41.19 31.58
CA SER A 393 19.74 -41.70 31.76
C SER A 393 18.67 -40.61 31.90
N ARG A 394 17.47 -41.01 31.46
CA ARG A 394 16.21 -40.29 31.38
C ARG A 394 15.50 -40.15 32.74
N CYS A 395 14.52 -39.23 32.73
CA CYS A 395 13.27 -39.19 33.52
C CYS A 395 13.30 -38.73 35.00
N ALA A 396 12.62 -37.61 35.27
CA ALA A 396 11.35 -37.51 36.02
C ALA A 396 11.27 -36.45 37.14
N CYS A 397 10.01 -36.00 37.35
CA CYS A 397 9.39 -35.31 38.50
C CYS A 397 9.38 -33.75 38.46
N ALA A 398 8.30 -33.04 38.80
CA ALA A 398 7.02 -33.43 39.39
C ALA A 398 5.91 -32.37 39.19
N SER A 399 4.69 -32.89 39.28
CA SER A 399 3.35 -32.31 39.52
C SER A 399 3.21 -31.03 40.37
N CYS A 400 2.24 -30.21 39.98
CA CYS A 400 1.19 -29.72 40.89
C CYS A 400 -0.17 -29.76 40.16
N SER A 401 -1.12 -30.48 40.74
CA SER A 401 -2.51 -30.60 40.30
C SER A 401 -3.43 -30.27 41.47
N ARG A 402 -4.58 -29.64 41.20
CA ARG A 402 -5.85 -29.77 41.96
C ARG A 402 -7.01 -29.12 41.16
N PRO A 403 -8.28 -29.51 41.40
CA PRO A 403 -9.19 -29.98 40.35
C PRO A 403 -10.47 -29.13 40.20
N ALA A 404 -11.15 -29.25 39.06
CA ALA A 404 -12.53 -28.80 38.88
C ALA A 404 -13.44 -29.99 38.54
N THR A 405 -14.42 -30.22 39.40
CA THR A 405 -15.41 -31.29 39.33
C THR A 405 -16.59 -30.88 38.43
N ILE A 406 -16.98 -31.76 37.52
CA ILE A 406 -18.21 -31.67 36.72
C ILE A 406 -19.28 -32.56 37.37
N ALA A 407 -20.50 -32.04 37.56
CA ALA A 407 -21.69 -32.83 37.84
C ALA A 407 -22.90 -32.23 37.11
N SER A 408 -23.74 -33.11 36.56
CA SER A 408 -24.84 -32.82 35.64
C SER A 408 -26.25 -33.03 36.26
N THR A 409 -27.16 -32.08 35.97
CA THR A 409 -28.65 -32.17 35.80
C THR A 409 -29.56 -32.48 37.02
N PRO A 410 -30.86 -32.06 37.09
CA PRO A 410 -31.85 -31.94 35.99
C PRO A 410 -32.82 -30.72 36.00
N SER A 411 -33.76 -30.74 35.03
CA SER A 411 -34.72 -29.69 34.64
C SER A 411 -35.81 -29.35 35.66
N ALA A 412 -36.32 -28.11 35.63
CA ALA A 412 -37.70 -27.78 36.01
C ALA A 412 -38.21 -26.52 35.29
N SER A 413 -39.46 -26.60 34.85
CA SER A 413 -40.26 -25.62 34.14
C SER A 413 -40.70 -24.44 35.02
N GLY A 414 -40.87 -23.27 34.41
CA GLY A 414 -41.43 -22.10 35.10
C GLY A 414 -41.66 -20.91 34.17
N ALA A 415 -42.83 -20.87 33.54
CA ALA A 415 -43.29 -19.73 32.76
C ALA A 415 -43.57 -18.52 33.67
N ARG A 416 -43.01 -17.34 33.34
CA ARG A 416 -43.52 -16.05 33.83
C ARG A 416 -43.60 -15.04 32.69
N ARG A 417 -44.82 -14.59 32.43
CA ARG A 417 -45.19 -13.49 31.53
C ARG A 417 -44.67 -12.16 32.09
N GLY A 418 -43.91 -11.41 31.29
CA GLY A 418 -43.53 -10.02 31.55
C GLY A 418 -44.18 -9.11 30.51
N ARG A 419 -44.94 -8.11 30.97
CA ARG A 419 -45.72 -7.14 30.19
C ARG A 419 -44.83 -6.24 29.33
N THR A 420 -45.26 -6.02 28.10
CA THR A 420 -44.77 -4.97 27.19
C THR A 420 -45.34 -3.60 27.60
N THR A 421 -44.47 -2.59 27.65
CA THR A 421 -44.84 -1.18 27.78
C THR A 421 -44.25 -0.44 26.56
N PRO A 422 -45.02 0.37 25.80
CA PRO A 422 -44.48 1.07 24.64
C PRO A 422 -43.82 2.39 25.04
N LEU A 423 -42.65 2.68 24.47
CA LEU A 423 -41.98 3.99 24.52
C LEU A 423 -42.63 4.98 23.53
N PRO A 424 -42.64 6.30 23.82
CA PRO A 424 -43.35 7.29 23.02
C PRO A 424 -42.59 7.68 21.74
N ARG A 425 -43.35 8.02 20.69
CA ARG A 425 -42.84 8.58 19.42
C ARG A 425 -42.36 10.01 19.62
N GLU A 426 -41.06 10.25 19.41
CA GLU A 426 -40.53 11.60 19.20
C GLU A 426 -40.73 12.04 17.74
N ARG A 427 -41.09 13.32 17.58
CA ARG A 427 -41.32 14.00 16.29
C ARG A 427 -39.99 14.35 15.63
N ALA A 428 -39.88 14.08 14.34
CA ALA A 428 -38.75 14.48 13.51
C ALA A 428 -38.65 16.02 13.38
N PRO A 429 -37.45 16.63 13.44
CA PRO A 429 -37.24 18.02 13.05
C PRO A 429 -37.07 18.15 11.53
N ALA A 430 -37.43 19.34 11.03
CA ALA A 430 -37.52 19.69 9.61
C ALA A 430 -36.20 19.58 8.84
N ALA A 431 -36.31 19.18 7.57
CA ALA A 431 -35.22 19.01 6.63
C ALA A 431 -34.48 20.33 6.34
N SER A 432 -33.23 20.42 6.81
CA SER A 432 -32.23 21.31 6.22
C SER A 432 -31.74 20.67 4.93
N ALA A 433 -31.67 21.44 3.84
CA ALA A 433 -31.18 21.00 2.53
C ALA A 433 -29.79 20.36 2.67
N ARG A 434 -29.75 19.02 2.64
CA ARG A 434 -28.51 18.28 2.44
C ARG A 434 -28.16 18.41 0.97
N THR A 435 -27.07 19.11 0.68
CA THR A 435 -26.28 18.82 -0.52
C THR A 435 -25.86 17.36 -0.43
N THR A 436 -26.61 16.49 -1.10
CA THR A 436 -26.26 15.10 -1.29
C THR A 436 -24.98 15.08 -2.13
N ARG A 437 -23.85 14.71 -1.52
CA ARG A 437 -22.68 14.32 -2.29
C ARG A 437 -23.01 12.98 -2.95
N CYS A 438 -23.03 12.97 -4.28
CA CYS A 438 -22.45 11.86 -5.01
C CYS A 438 -20.92 11.96 -4.80
#